data_AF-A0A8J1UZ27-F1
#
_entry.id   AF-A0A8J1UZ27-F1
#
_cell.length_a   1.000
_cell.length_b   1.000
_cell.length_c   1.000
_cell.angle_alpha   90.00
_cell.angle_beta   90.00
_cell.angle_gamma   90.00
#
_symmetry.space_group_name_H-M   'P 1'
#
loop_
_entity.id
_entity.type
_entity.pdbx_description
1 polymer ?
#
loop_
_entity_poly.entity_id
_entity_poly.type
_entity_poly.pdbx_seq_one_letter_code
_entity_poly.pdbx_strand_id
1 'polypeptide(L)'
;VALVGDNVNFTCKAIGKPPPDTYSWYKNGKEMTSTGSNTNTLIIQSVTTNDSASYMCLAQSDFSVAYSNPATLLVRDDGESFCNSTPISHLKSLPKDCPQDGETPYHYDVKKC
;
A
#
# COMPACT_ATOMS: atom_id res chain seq x y z
N VAL A 1 -3.54 -9.87 0.07
CA VAL A 1 -2.13 -9.56 0.36
C VAL A 1 -1.62 -8.74 -0.80
N ALA A 2 -0.87 -7.68 -0.54
CA ALA A 2 -0.23 -6.82 -1.54
C ALA A 2 1.24 -6.63 -1.15
N LEU A 3 2.08 -6.25 -2.10
CA LEU A 3 3.44 -5.79 -1.82
C LEU A 3 3.43 -4.27 -1.60
N VAL A 4 4.47 -3.74 -0.98
CA VAL A 4 4.66 -2.28 -0.93
C VAL A 4 4.62 -1.74 -2.37
N GLY A 5 4.19 -0.49 -2.58
CA GLY A 5 4.14 0.11 -3.91
C GLY A 5 3.02 -0.39 -4.84
N ASP A 6 2.33 -1.48 -4.51
CA ASP A 6 1.16 -1.94 -5.27
C ASP A 6 0.00 -0.94 -5.18
N ASN A 7 -0.87 -1.00 -6.20
CA ASN A 7 -2.15 -0.30 -6.18
C ASN A 7 -3.27 -1.28 -5.81
N VAL A 8 -3.97 -0.99 -4.71
CA VAL A 8 -5.05 -1.84 -4.20
C VAL A 8 -6.38 -1.16 -4.43
N ASN A 9 -7.36 -1.91 -4.94
CA ASN A 9 -8.73 -1.46 -5.17
C ASN A 9 -9.71 -2.31 -4.34
N PHE A 10 -10.50 -1.66 -3.51
CA PHE A 10 -11.65 -2.25 -2.84
C PHE A 10 -12.95 -1.75 -3.47
N THR A 11 -13.84 -2.68 -3.82
CA THR A 11 -15.17 -2.35 -4.34
C THR A 11 -16.25 -2.81 -3.37
N CYS A 12 -17.05 -1.85 -2.91
CA CYS A 12 -18.23 -2.07 -2.09
C CYS A 12 -19.44 -2.27 -3.00
N LYS A 13 -20.12 -3.42 -2.87
CA LYS A 13 -21.40 -3.69 -3.57
C LYS A 13 -22.50 -3.82 -2.52
N ALA A 14 -23.45 -2.91 -2.57
CA ALA A 14 -24.61 -2.89 -1.70
C ALA A 14 -25.91 -2.85 -2.53
N ILE A 15 -26.93 -3.56 -2.06
CA ILE A 15 -28.24 -3.63 -2.70
C ILE A 15 -29.28 -3.20 -1.67
N GLY A 16 -30.07 -2.19 -2.02
CA GLY A 16 -31.11 -1.64 -1.16
C GLY A 16 -32.28 -1.09 -1.99
N LYS A 17 -33.41 -0.85 -1.31
CA LYS A 17 -34.56 -0.12 -1.87
C LYS A 17 -34.98 0.97 -0.87
N PRO A 18 -34.69 2.26 -1.12
CA PRO A 18 -33.95 2.80 -2.27
C PRO A 18 -32.49 2.33 -2.33
N PRO A 19 -31.85 2.37 -3.51
CA PRO A 19 -30.44 2.03 -3.62
C PRO A 19 -29.59 2.96 -2.74
N PRO A 20 -28.45 2.49 -2.22
CA PRO A 20 -27.53 3.35 -1.47
C PRO A 20 -26.92 4.41 -2.39
N ASP A 21 -26.95 5.66 -1.93
CA ASP A 21 -26.40 6.81 -2.64
C ASP A 21 -25.10 7.33 -1.97
N THR A 22 -24.89 6.99 -0.70
CA THR A 22 -23.76 7.46 0.10
C THR A 22 -22.89 6.28 0.55
N TYR A 23 -21.57 6.44 0.47
CA TYR A 23 -20.60 5.45 0.93
C TYR A 23 -19.58 6.09 1.86
N SER A 24 -19.15 5.37 2.89
CA SER A 24 -18.02 5.74 3.75
C SER A 24 -17.11 4.53 3.95
N TRP A 25 -15.80 4.74 3.91
CA TRP A 25 -14.82 3.69 4.21
C TRP A 25 -14.25 3.83 5.62
N TYR A 26 -14.00 2.69 6.26
CA TYR A 26 -13.43 2.59 7.60
C TYR A 26 -12.15 1.78 7.54
N LYS A 27 -11.08 2.27 8.17
CA LYS A 27 -9.80 1.58 8.38
C LYS A 27 -9.65 1.27 9.87
N ASN A 28 -9.57 -0.01 10.23
CA ASN A 28 -9.54 -0.48 11.61
C ASN A 28 -10.65 0.12 12.49
N GLY A 29 -11.86 0.21 11.93
CA GLY A 29 -13.04 0.75 12.64
C GLY A 29 -13.09 2.29 12.74
N LYS A 30 -12.09 3.01 12.23
CA LYS A 30 -12.12 4.48 12.14
C LYS A 30 -12.50 4.93 10.74
N GLU A 31 -13.44 5.86 10.65
CA GLU A 31 -13.86 6.45 9.37
C GLU A 31 -12.69 7.17 8.69
N MET A 32 -12.54 6.92 7.39
CA MET A 32 -11.54 7.55 6.54
C MET A 32 -12.07 8.85 5.99
N THR A 33 -11.31 9.93 6.14
CA THR A 33 -11.62 11.26 5.60
C THR A 33 -10.78 11.64 4.38
N SER A 34 -10.06 10.67 3.81
CA SER A 34 -9.21 10.85 2.62
C SER A 34 -10.04 11.00 1.35
N THR A 35 -9.57 11.80 0.39
CA THR A 35 -10.23 11.94 -0.92
C THR A 35 -10.51 10.57 -1.56
N GLY A 36 -11.75 10.33 -1.98
CA GLY A 36 -12.18 9.09 -2.61
C GLY A 36 -12.74 8.03 -1.64
N SER A 37 -12.62 8.22 -0.32
CA SER A 37 -13.24 7.34 0.70
C SER A 37 -14.76 7.49 0.82
N ASN A 38 -15.36 8.37 0.02
CA ASN A 38 -16.81 8.63 -0.02
C ASN A 38 -17.50 7.96 -1.23
N THR A 39 -16.80 7.06 -1.93
CA THR A 39 -17.33 6.37 -3.11
C THR A 39 -17.43 4.86 -2.86
N ASN A 40 -18.14 4.15 -3.72
CA ASN A 40 -18.24 2.70 -3.65
C ASN A 40 -16.89 1.99 -3.93
N THR A 41 -15.87 2.72 -4.40
CA THR A 41 -14.58 2.17 -4.82
C THR A 41 -13.44 2.90 -4.11
N LEU A 42 -12.75 2.23 -3.20
CA LEU A 42 -11.58 2.78 -2.52
C LEU A 42 -10.31 2.35 -3.25
N ILE A 43 -9.54 3.32 -3.73
CA ILE A 43 -8.25 3.10 -4.39
C ILE A 43 -7.15 3.58 -3.44
N ILE A 44 -6.25 2.67 -3.06
CA ILE A 44 -5.05 3.00 -2.29
C ILE A 44 -3.87 2.78 -3.22
N GLN A 45 -3.22 3.87 -3.60
CA GLN A 45 -2.08 3.83 -4.51
C GLN A 45 -0.79 3.70 -3.73
N SER A 46 0.19 3.01 -4.31
CA SER A 46 1.53 2.84 -3.74
C SER A 46 1.49 2.45 -2.26
N VAL A 47 0.82 1.35 -1.95
CA VAL A 47 0.54 0.95 -0.56
C VAL A 47 1.82 0.77 0.25
N THR A 48 1.75 1.08 1.54
CA THR A 48 2.84 0.90 2.49
C THR A 48 2.49 -0.13 3.54
N THR A 49 3.46 -0.59 4.32
CA THR A 49 3.20 -1.50 5.44
C THR A 49 2.19 -0.93 6.45
N ASN A 50 2.12 0.40 6.59
CA ASN A 50 1.13 1.12 7.41
C ASN A 50 -0.30 1.05 6.86
N ASP A 51 -0.49 0.62 5.61
CA ASP A 51 -1.79 0.38 5.01
C ASP A 51 -2.35 -1.01 5.32
N SER A 52 -1.57 -1.86 5.99
CA SER A 52 -2.08 -3.12 6.54
C SER A 52 -3.13 -2.85 7.61
N ALA A 53 -4.39 -3.15 7.30
CA ALA A 53 -5.52 -2.89 8.16
C ALA A 53 -6.75 -3.70 7.72
N SER A 54 -7.78 -3.72 8.58
CA SER A 54 -9.11 -4.18 8.22
C SER A 54 -9.92 -3.02 7.65
N TYR A 55 -10.33 -3.15 6.39
CA TYR A 55 -11.16 -2.18 5.68
C TYR A 55 -12.62 -2.63 5.67
N MET A 56 -13.53 -1.69 5.91
CA MET A 56 -14.98 -1.91 5.84
C MET A 56 -15.63 -0.74 5.09
N CYS A 57 -16.65 -1.02 4.30
CA CYS A 57 -17.50 0.03 3.76
C CYS A 57 -18.82 0.10 4.53
N LEU A 58 -19.32 1.32 4.68
CA LEU A 58 -20.68 1.63 5.08
C LEU A 58 -21.38 2.15 3.82
N ALA A 59 -22.50 1.52 3.47
CA ALA A 59 -23.40 2.00 2.43
C ALA A 59 -24.67 2.52 3.10
N GLN A 60 -25.05 3.75 2.73
CA GLN A 60 -26.21 4.45 3.28
C GLN A 60 -27.18 4.80 2.17
N SER A 61 -28.45 4.65 2.48
CA SER A 61 -29.60 5.16 1.74
C SER A 61 -30.44 6.02 2.69
N ASP A 62 -31.45 6.73 2.17
CA ASP A 62 -32.32 7.63 2.94
C ASP A 62 -32.92 6.99 4.21
N PHE A 63 -33.15 5.69 4.20
CA PHE A 63 -33.86 4.97 5.26
C PHE A 63 -33.02 3.94 6.02
N SER A 64 -31.83 3.60 5.53
CA SER A 64 -31.06 2.47 6.08
C SER A 64 -29.56 2.62 5.87
N VAL A 65 -28.80 2.04 6.81
CA VAL A 65 -27.35 1.89 6.73
C VAL A 65 -26.97 0.42 6.82
N ALA A 66 -25.96 0.02 6.07
CA ALA A 66 -25.42 -1.34 6.09
C ALA A 66 -23.90 -1.32 6.04
N TYR A 67 -23.26 -2.13 6.88
CA TYR A 67 -21.82 -2.36 6.87
C TYR A 67 -21.48 -3.61 6.07
N SER A 68 -20.36 -3.58 5.33
CA SER A 68 -19.81 -4.79 4.73
C SER A 68 -19.16 -5.71 5.76
N ASN A 69 -18.86 -6.93 5.33
CA ASN A 69 -17.86 -7.73 6.02
C ASN A 69 -16.50 -7.01 5.97
N PRO A 70 -15.65 -7.19 7.00
CA PRO A 70 -14.28 -6.68 6.99
C PRO A 70 -13.45 -7.38 5.91
N ALA A 71 -12.64 -6.60 5.19
CA ALA A 71 -11.64 -7.05 4.25
C ALA A 71 -10.25 -6.71 4.79
N THR A 72 -9.44 -7.73 5.09
CA THR A 72 -8.10 -7.53 5.64
C THR A 72 -7.09 -7.31 4.52
N LEU A 73 -6.47 -6.12 4.52
CA LEU A 73 -5.28 -5.84 3.72
C LEU A 73 -4.03 -6.19 4.52
N LEU A 74 -3.17 -7.04 3.94
CA LEU A 74 -1.84 -7.30 4.44
C LEU A 74 -0.84 -6.83 3.37
N VAL A 75 -0.05 -5.82 3.70
CA VAL A 75 1.03 -5.31 2.86
C VAL A 75 2.36 -5.88 3.35
N ARG A 76 3.11 -6.52 2.46
CA ARG A 76 4.43 -7.06 2.77
C ARG A 76 5.51 -6.26 2.06
N ASP A 77 6.61 -6.06 2.77
CA ASP A 77 7.86 -5.61 2.19
C ASP A 77 8.65 -6.87 1.83
N ASP A 78 8.86 -7.11 0.55
CA ASP A 78 9.66 -8.23 0.03
C ASP A 78 11.17 -7.91 0.07
N GLY A 79 11.56 -6.72 0.52
CA GLY A 79 12.94 -6.26 0.48
C GLY A 79 13.46 -6.04 -0.93
N GLU A 80 12.60 -6.16 -1.96
CA GLU A 80 12.89 -5.69 -3.30
C GLU A 80 12.70 -4.18 -3.27
N SER A 81 13.84 -3.50 -3.35
CA SER A 81 13.89 -2.06 -3.31
C SER A 81 13.16 -1.56 -4.57
N PHE A 82 12.15 -0.72 -4.39
CA PHE A 82 11.42 -0.14 -5.51
C PHE A 82 12.41 0.66 -6.37
N CYS A 83 12.50 0.33 -7.67
CA CYS A 83 13.16 1.19 -8.64
C CYS A 83 12.52 2.59 -8.60
N ASN A 84 13.08 3.52 -7.81
CA ASN A 84 12.81 4.94 -7.95
C ASN A 84 13.62 5.48 -9.15
N SER A 85 13.44 6.75 -9.52
CA SER A 85 14.28 7.38 -10.55
C SER A 85 15.73 7.65 -10.11
N THR A 86 16.07 7.38 -8.84
CA THR A 86 17.36 7.70 -8.20
C THR A 86 17.93 6.49 -7.46
N PRO A 87 18.76 5.67 -8.13
CA PRO A 87 19.25 4.42 -7.57
C PRO A 87 19.87 4.60 -6.18
N ILE A 88 19.45 3.78 -5.23
CA ILE A 88 19.94 3.77 -3.85
C ILE A 88 21.37 3.22 -3.86
N SER A 89 22.29 3.85 -3.14
CA SER A 89 23.67 3.35 -3.04
C SER A 89 23.70 1.99 -2.36
N HIS A 90 24.39 1.04 -2.97
CA HIS A 90 24.55 -0.30 -2.44
C HIS A 90 25.99 -0.78 -2.65
N LEU A 91 26.78 -0.64 -1.59
CA LEU A 91 28.18 -0.99 -1.56
C LEU A 91 28.37 -2.51 -1.46
N LYS A 92 29.00 -3.11 -2.46
CA LYS A 92 29.50 -4.48 -2.43
C LYS A 92 31.00 -4.46 -2.20
N SER A 93 31.46 -5.20 -1.18
CA SER A 93 32.89 -5.36 -0.93
C SER A 93 33.54 -6.13 -2.08
N LEU A 94 34.64 -5.59 -2.60
CA LEU A 94 35.46 -6.23 -3.61
C LEU A 94 36.35 -7.30 -2.94
N PRO A 95 36.61 -8.43 -3.64
CA PRO A 95 37.61 -9.41 -3.20
C PRO A 95 38.98 -8.77 -3.01
N LYS A 96 39.79 -9.35 -2.11
CA LYS A 96 41.14 -8.87 -1.80
C LYS A 96 42.10 -8.90 -3.00
N ASP A 97 41.73 -9.60 -4.06
CA ASP A 97 42.50 -9.75 -5.30
C ASP A 97 42.23 -8.63 -6.33
N CYS A 98 41.38 -7.65 -6.01
CA CYS A 98 41.17 -6.44 -6.81
C CYS A 98 41.95 -5.26 -6.20
N PRO A 99 43.13 -4.90 -6.76
CA PRO A 99 43.94 -3.80 -6.26
C PRO A 99 43.33 -2.47 -6.69
N GLN A 100 42.76 -1.70 -5.76
CA GLN A 100 42.62 -0.26 -5.90
C GLN A 100 43.62 0.39 -4.95
N ASP A 101 44.36 1.41 -5.36
CA ASP A 101 45.33 2.06 -4.47
C ASP A 101 44.59 2.79 -3.33
N GLY A 102 44.92 2.45 -2.08
CA GLY A 102 44.52 3.20 -0.87
C GLY A 102 43.16 2.87 -0.25
N GLU A 103 43.23 2.33 0.99
CA GLU A 103 42.16 2.03 1.97
C GLU A 103 41.23 0.83 1.71
N THR A 104 41.49 -0.24 2.47
CA THR A 104 40.60 -1.41 2.60
C THR A 104 39.52 -1.17 3.66
N PRO A 105 38.26 -1.62 3.46
CA PRO A 105 37.79 -2.48 2.36
C PRO A 105 37.36 -1.67 1.14
N TYR A 106 37.77 -2.10 -0.05
CA TYR A 106 37.26 -1.54 -1.30
C TYR A 106 35.81 -1.95 -1.48
N HIS A 107 34.94 -0.97 -1.72
CA HIS A 107 33.54 -1.20 -2.01
C HIS A 107 33.21 -0.64 -3.38
N TYR A 108 32.51 -1.43 -4.20
CA TYR A 108 31.92 -0.98 -5.45
C TYR A 108 30.43 -0.69 -5.21
N ASP A 109 29.99 0.52 -5.52
CA ASP A 109 28.57 0.86 -5.48
C ASP A 109 27.88 0.25 -6.70
N VAL A 110 27.27 -0.92 -6.52
CA VAL A 110 26.50 -1.59 -7.60
C VAL A 110 25.18 -0.87 -7.89
N LYS A 111 24.79 0.08 -7.03
CA LYS A 111 23.46 0.68 -6.98
C LYS A 111 22.36 -0.37 -6.82
N LYS A 112 21.25 0.05 -6.23
CA LYS A 112 20.01 -0.72 -6.23
C LYS A 112 18.91 0.17 -6.79
N CYS A 113 18.16 -0.39 -7.73
CA CYS A 113 16.72 -0.22 -7.64
C CYS A 113 16.34 -0.79 -6.30
#